data_AF-A0A948FA18-F1
#
_entry.id   AF-A0A948FA18-F1
#
_cell.length_a   1.000
_cell.length_b   1.000
_cell.length_c   1.000
_cell.angle_alpha   90.00
_cell.angle_beta   90.00
_cell.angle_gamma   90.00
#
_symmetry.space_group_name_H-M   'P 1'
#
loop_
_entity.id
_entity.type
_entity.pdbx_description
1 polymer ?
#
loop_
_entity_poly.entity_id
_entity_poly.type
_entity_poly.pdbx_seq_one_letter_code
_entity_poly.pdbx_strand_id
1 'polypeptide(L)'
;MKHGFYRRIFPFLLLLLVLPACGRKTLPVPPQSVLPVPVNDLRYQLDEKGVTLFWSRPTSSETGGKLAAVDHYEILKAAVRDEDHCPGCPVVYEKFARVESELDGRGNQKKSAQFFDSGLQPGHRYHYKVRTSSGWRLESRDSNIISFVWTTPAGAPENLLVTAGDSHLLLSWSPPAKALDGTEINSPLSYAVYRGNNEENFKFLGSTESTTYTDASVENSRKYFYRIRAQSTANDTKAAGAASAIAWGVPKDQTPPAPPLAITVVKWENSNRIFWEAVTDKDLAGYRIYRRDASSPVPKLIGNIPSNAIMFTDNTLPKGPAKLYYSVTAFDRASPANESVFSNEAEIILHE
;
A
#
# COMPACT_ATOMS: atom_id res chain seq x y z
N MET A 1 65.19 26.59 -95.52
CA MET A 1 64.92 26.95 -94.12
C MET A 1 63.41 27.06 -93.95
N LYS A 2 62.80 26.11 -93.23
CA LYS A 2 61.34 25.97 -93.09
C LYS A 2 60.88 26.60 -91.78
N HIS A 3 59.88 27.47 -91.86
CA HIS A 3 59.10 27.96 -90.72
C HIS A 3 57.84 27.11 -90.52
N GLY A 4 57.53 26.81 -89.26
CA GLY A 4 56.19 27.01 -88.70
C GLY A 4 55.17 25.88 -88.76
N PHE A 5 54.66 25.56 -87.56
CA PHE A 5 53.26 25.27 -87.18
C PHE A 5 52.74 23.82 -86.99
N TYR A 6 52.13 23.69 -85.79
CA TYR A 6 50.98 22.88 -85.36
C TYR A 6 51.11 21.39 -84.99
N ARG A 7 50.72 21.09 -83.72
CA ARG A 7 49.91 19.97 -83.15
C ARG A 7 50.56 19.42 -81.87
N ARG A 8 49.86 18.99 -80.81
CA ARG A 8 48.46 18.97 -80.33
C ARG A 8 48.52 18.20 -78.99
N ILE A 9 47.67 18.59 -78.02
CA ILE A 9 46.92 17.69 -77.08
C ILE A 9 47.69 16.99 -75.92
N PHE A 10 47.41 17.46 -74.68
CA PHE A 10 46.89 16.78 -73.45
C PHE A 10 47.51 15.41 -73.00
N PRO A 11 47.53 15.01 -71.69
CA PRO A 11 46.72 15.54 -70.58
C PRO A 11 47.32 15.47 -69.13
N PHE A 12 46.46 15.83 -68.15
CA PHE A 12 46.40 15.34 -66.77
C PHE A 12 47.44 15.81 -65.73
N LEU A 13 47.08 16.85 -64.96
CA LEU A 13 47.36 16.87 -63.52
C LEU A 13 46.35 17.74 -62.75
N LEU A 14 45.50 17.06 -61.98
CA LEU A 14 45.00 17.40 -60.65
C LEU A 14 44.71 18.90 -60.34
N LEU A 15 43.47 19.35 -60.54
CA LEU A 15 42.99 20.60 -59.95
C LEU A 15 42.14 20.31 -58.71
N LEU A 16 42.71 20.59 -57.54
CA LEU A 16 42.05 20.61 -56.24
C LEU A 16 40.84 21.56 -56.26
N LEU A 17 39.67 21.00 -55.96
CA LEU A 17 38.47 21.74 -55.55
C LEU A 17 38.74 22.45 -54.22
N VAL A 18 39.17 23.71 -54.29
CA VAL A 18 39.09 24.64 -53.15
C VAL A 18 37.85 25.49 -53.35
N LEU A 19 36.69 24.98 -52.88
CA LEU A 19 35.52 25.82 -52.70
C LEU A 19 35.72 26.64 -51.42
N PRO A 20 35.71 27.97 -51.45
CA PRO A 20 35.67 28.77 -50.23
C PRO A 20 34.29 28.59 -49.61
N ALA A 21 34.19 27.66 -48.66
CA ALA A 21 33.03 27.55 -47.78
C ALA A 21 33.03 28.77 -46.84
N CYS A 22 32.48 29.89 -47.32
CA CYS A 22 32.13 31.03 -46.47
C CYS A 22 30.99 30.62 -45.54
N GLY A 23 31.33 30.00 -44.41
CA GLY A 23 30.41 29.91 -43.28
C GLY A 23 30.10 31.33 -42.80
N ARG A 24 28.91 31.85 -43.12
CA ARG A 24 28.42 33.10 -42.52
C ARG A 24 28.34 32.87 -41.02
N LYS A 25 29.23 33.51 -40.26
CA LYS A 25 29.05 33.71 -38.82
C LYS A 25 27.82 34.61 -38.66
N THR A 26 26.64 34.02 -38.52
CA THR A 26 25.47 34.74 -38.06
C THR A 26 25.71 35.18 -36.62
N LEU A 27 25.12 36.30 -36.22
CA LEU A 27 25.16 36.71 -34.82
C LEU A 27 24.69 35.54 -33.94
N PRO A 28 25.33 35.28 -32.78
CA PRO A 28 24.82 34.30 -31.84
C PRO A 28 23.36 34.67 -31.54
N VAL A 29 22.44 33.76 -31.86
CA VAL A 29 21.03 33.93 -31.51
C VAL A 29 21.00 33.86 -29.98
N PRO A 30 20.62 34.94 -29.27
CA PRO A 30 20.52 34.88 -27.83
C PRO A 30 19.54 33.75 -27.49
N PRO A 31 19.87 32.88 -26.52
CA PRO A 31 18.92 31.87 -26.08
C PRO A 31 17.62 32.58 -25.75
N GLN A 32 16.54 32.21 -26.42
CA GLN A 32 15.24 32.81 -26.16
C GLN A 32 14.97 32.64 -24.66
N SER A 33 14.64 33.74 -23.99
CA SER A 33 14.27 33.74 -22.58
C SER A 33 12.91 33.06 -22.47
N VAL A 34 12.91 31.77 -22.17
CA VAL A 34 11.72 30.93 -22.15
C VAL A 34 11.14 30.94 -20.73
N LEU A 35 10.11 31.77 -20.49
CA LEU A 35 9.44 31.85 -19.18
C LEU A 35 8.72 30.53 -18.86
N PRO A 36 8.98 29.86 -17.72
CA PRO A 36 8.31 28.62 -17.36
C PRO A 36 6.82 28.82 -17.13
N VAL A 37 6.01 27.79 -17.44
CA VAL A 37 4.64 27.73 -16.93
C VAL A 37 4.64 27.67 -15.40
N PRO A 38 3.69 28.34 -14.71
CA PRO A 38 3.55 28.20 -13.27
C PRO A 38 3.19 26.75 -12.90
N VAL A 39 3.68 26.33 -11.73
CA VAL A 39 3.26 25.07 -11.12
C VAL A 39 1.77 25.14 -10.79
N ASN A 40 1.01 24.12 -11.17
CA ASN A 40 -0.44 24.07 -10.88
C ASN A 40 -0.85 22.86 -10.02
N ASP A 41 0.12 22.04 -9.62
CA ASP A 41 -0.10 20.82 -8.84
C ASP A 41 0.60 20.87 -7.46
N LEU A 42 0.87 22.08 -6.94
CA LEU A 42 1.42 22.26 -5.60
C LEU A 42 0.43 21.66 -4.59
N ARG A 43 0.92 20.71 -3.80
CA ARG A 43 0.18 20.00 -2.76
C ARG A 43 1.05 19.82 -1.52
N TYR A 44 0.42 19.42 -0.42
CA TYR A 44 1.13 19.21 0.84
C TYR A 44 0.68 17.95 1.56
N GLN A 45 1.51 17.50 2.49
CA GLN A 45 1.20 16.50 3.49
C GLN A 45 1.73 16.96 4.84
N LEU A 46 0.89 16.86 5.87
CA LEU A 46 1.28 17.14 7.25
C LEU A 46 1.62 15.85 7.97
N ASP A 47 2.71 15.89 8.73
CA ASP A 47 3.12 14.82 9.64
C ASP A 47 3.39 15.38 11.04
N GLU A 48 4.01 14.59 11.90
CA GLU A 48 4.28 14.95 13.28
C GLU A 48 5.39 16.00 13.45
N LYS A 49 6.15 16.29 12.38
CA LYS A 49 7.31 17.18 12.40
C LYS A 49 7.09 18.47 11.62
N GLY A 50 6.16 18.50 10.67
CA GLY A 50 5.86 19.69 9.90
C GLY A 50 5.06 19.43 8.62
N VAL A 51 5.34 20.23 7.60
CA VAL A 51 4.74 20.10 6.28
C VAL A 51 5.77 19.66 5.25
N THR A 52 5.41 18.68 4.43
CA THR A 52 6.11 18.42 3.16
C THR A 52 5.29 18.93 1.99
N LEU A 53 5.90 19.79 1.18
CA LEU A 53 5.37 20.34 -0.05
C LEU A 53 5.82 19.48 -1.24
N PHE A 54 4.94 19.28 -2.22
CA PHE A 54 5.24 18.52 -3.43
C PHE A 54 4.69 19.22 -4.67
N TRP A 55 5.47 19.21 -5.76
CA TRP A 55 5.04 19.72 -7.05
C TRP A 55 5.78 19.06 -8.21
N SER A 56 5.21 19.16 -9.40
CA SER A 56 5.83 18.70 -10.65
C SER A 56 6.77 19.76 -11.23
N ARG A 57 7.87 19.31 -11.82
CA ARG A 57 8.79 20.19 -12.57
C ARG A 57 8.09 20.65 -13.85
N PRO A 58 8.01 21.97 -14.13
CA PRO A 58 7.53 22.47 -15.42
C PRO A 58 8.44 22.02 -16.56
N THR A 59 7.85 21.57 -17.67
CA THR A 59 8.58 21.11 -18.86
C THR A 59 8.40 22.03 -20.07
N SER A 60 7.56 23.05 -19.94
CA SER A 60 7.15 23.93 -21.02
C SER A 60 7.15 25.39 -20.59
N SER A 61 7.15 26.27 -21.57
CA SER A 61 7.04 27.69 -21.41
C SER A 61 5.61 28.19 -21.51
N GLU A 62 5.35 29.41 -21.04
CA GLU A 62 4.04 30.05 -21.25
C GLU A 62 3.69 30.22 -22.74
N THR A 63 4.69 30.30 -23.61
CA THR A 63 4.54 30.37 -25.06
C THR A 63 4.46 29.00 -25.75
N GLY A 64 4.44 27.89 -24.99
CA GLY A 64 4.31 26.53 -25.50
C GLY A 64 5.62 25.86 -25.96
N GLY A 65 6.76 26.53 -25.83
CA GLY A 65 8.09 25.97 -26.11
C GLY A 65 8.55 24.98 -25.03
N LYS A 66 9.50 24.11 -25.37
CA LYS A 66 10.11 23.18 -24.40
C LYS A 66 11.02 23.93 -23.44
N LEU A 67 10.87 23.68 -22.13
CA LEU A 67 11.77 24.20 -21.12
C LEU A 67 12.97 23.26 -20.97
N ALA A 68 14.17 23.78 -21.26
CA ALA A 68 15.40 23.00 -21.25
C ALA A 68 15.83 22.62 -19.82
N ALA A 69 15.89 23.61 -18.94
CA ALA A 69 16.33 23.45 -17.55
C ALA A 69 15.53 24.35 -16.61
N VAL A 70 15.36 23.88 -15.39
CA VAL A 70 14.92 24.66 -14.23
C VAL A 70 16.14 24.82 -13.33
N ASP A 71 16.46 26.03 -12.90
CA ASP A 71 17.60 26.25 -12.02
C ASP A 71 17.20 25.93 -10.57
N HIS A 72 16.17 26.61 -10.09
CA HIS A 72 15.66 26.46 -8.74
C HIS A 72 14.17 26.82 -8.66
N TYR A 73 13.58 26.53 -7.50
CA TYR A 73 12.26 26.93 -7.10
C TYR A 73 12.37 27.92 -5.93
N GLU A 74 11.66 29.03 -6.01
CA GLU A 74 11.50 29.97 -4.92
C GLU A 74 10.20 29.66 -4.18
N ILE A 75 10.30 29.36 -2.90
CA ILE A 75 9.16 29.09 -2.02
C ILE A 75 8.81 30.38 -1.30
N LEU A 76 7.57 30.81 -1.48
CA LEU A 76 7.00 31.93 -0.76
C LEU A 76 6.07 31.42 0.33
N LYS A 77 6.25 31.92 1.55
CA LYS A 77 5.48 31.55 2.74
C LYS A 77 4.78 32.80 3.29
N ALA A 78 3.56 32.63 3.76
CA ALA A 78 2.90 33.59 4.63
C ALA A 78 2.35 32.85 5.85
N ALA A 79 2.44 33.47 7.02
CA ALA A 79 1.93 32.94 8.27
C ALA A 79 1.07 33.99 8.96
N VAL A 80 -0.12 33.60 9.38
CA VAL A 80 -1.05 34.46 10.12
C VAL A 80 -1.59 33.65 11.29
N ARG A 81 -1.83 34.28 12.43
CA ARG A 81 -2.57 33.61 13.51
C ARG A 81 -3.97 33.25 12.98
N ASP A 82 -4.42 32.03 13.20
CA ASP A 82 -5.66 31.57 12.58
C ASP A 82 -6.89 32.34 13.10
N GLU A 83 -6.83 32.81 14.36
CA GLU A 83 -7.86 33.69 14.95
C GLU A 83 -7.95 35.08 14.29
N ASP A 84 -6.85 35.57 13.72
CA ASP A 84 -6.78 36.87 13.04
C ASP A 84 -7.12 36.74 11.54
N HIS A 85 -7.37 35.52 11.05
CA HIS A 85 -7.62 35.27 9.64
C HIS A 85 -9.03 35.70 9.22
N CYS A 86 -9.12 36.48 8.14
CA CYS A 86 -10.37 36.85 7.49
C CYS A 86 -10.38 36.44 6.00
N PRO A 87 -11.54 35.97 5.48
CA PRO A 87 -11.68 35.66 4.06
C PRO A 87 -11.37 36.87 3.18
N GLY A 88 -10.40 36.72 2.27
CA GLY A 88 -10.01 37.76 1.30
C GLY A 88 -9.02 38.80 1.83
N CYS A 89 -8.59 38.71 3.08
CA CYS A 89 -7.58 39.61 3.63
C CYS A 89 -6.21 39.38 2.98
N PRO A 90 -5.47 40.46 2.64
CA PRO A 90 -4.17 40.32 2.00
C PRO A 90 -3.19 39.67 2.97
N VAL A 91 -2.59 38.56 2.55
CA VAL A 91 -1.49 37.92 3.27
C VAL A 91 -0.16 38.34 2.66
N VAL A 92 0.77 38.75 3.51
CA VAL A 92 2.10 39.18 3.07
C VAL A 92 2.98 37.95 2.93
N TYR A 93 3.42 37.68 1.70
CA TYR A 93 4.34 36.59 1.42
C TYR A 93 5.79 37.06 1.52
N GLU A 94 6.60 36.29 2.22
CA GLU A 94 8.05 36.45 2.24
C GLU A 94 8.73 35.36 1.40
N LYS A 95 9.94 35.67 0.91
CA LYS A 95 10.84 34.68 0.31
C LYS A 95 11.38 33.79 1.42
N PHE A 96 10.89 32.56 1.49
CA PHE A 96 11.13 31.66 2.61
C PHE A 96 12.31 30.72 2.37
N ALA A 97 12.31 30.06 1.21
CA ALA A 97 13.32 29.06 0.89
C ALA A 97 13.55 28.96 -0.61
N ARG A 98 14.74 28.49 -0.97
CA ARG A 98 15.14 28.19 -2.33
C ARG A 98 15.48 26.71 -2.46
N VAL A 99 14.88 26.03 -3.42
CA VAL A 99 15.11 24.61 -3.69
C VAL A 99 15.79 24.46 -5.04
N GLU A 100 17.04 24.02 -5.04
CA GLU A 100 17.76 23.76 -6.29
C GLU A 100 17.16 22.57 -7.04
N SER A 101 17.23 22.61 -8.37
CA SER A 101 16.73 21.52 -9.20
C SER A 101 17.66 20.31 -9.13
N GLU A 102 17.15 19.19 -8.62
CA GLU A 102 17.91 17.95 -8.45
C GLU A 102 17.98 17.12 -9.74
N LEU A 103 19.06 16.33 -9.87
CA LEU A 103 19.21 15.34 -10.94
C LEU A 103 18.78 13.94 -10.45
N ASP A 104 18.31 13.12 -11.38
CA ASP A 104 18.07 11.69 -11.21
C ASP A 104 19.37 10.88 -11.39
N GLY A 105 19.32 9.57 -11.13
CA GLY A 105 20.47 8.67 -11.29
C GLY A 105 21.02 8.54 -12.72
N ARG A 106 20.38 9.17 -13.71
CA ARG A 106 20.81 9.23 -15.11
C ARG A 106 21.32 10.62 -15.51
N GLY A 107 21.42 11.55 -14.56
CA GLY A 107 21.87 12.92 -14.80
C GLY A 107 20.80 13.83 -15.42
N ASN A 108 19.53 13.43 -15.46
CA ASN A 108 18.44 14.29 -15.92
C ASN A 108 17.78 15.00 -14.75
N GLN A 109 17.19 16.18 -14.95
CA GLN A 109 16.44 16.85 -13.88
C GLN A 109 15.23 16.01 -13.44
N LYS A 110 15.08 15.84 -12.11
CA LYS A 110 13.96 15.12 -11.51
C LYS A 110 12.63 15.71 -11.99
N LYS A 111 11.65 14.82 -12.16
CA LYS A 111 10.30 15.19 -12.65
C LYS A 111 9.45 15.91 -11.60
N SER A 112 9.86 15.86 -10.35
CA SER A 112 9.16 16.46 -9.21
C SER A 112 10.18 17.01 -8.22
N ALA A 113 9.76 17.99 -7.45
CA ALA A 113 10.51 18.52 -6.33
C ALA A 113 9.66 18.45 -5.06
N GLN A 114 10.35 18.49 -3.93
CA GLN A 114 9.73 18.48 -2.61
C GLN A 114 10.50 19.39 -1.67
N PHE A 115 9.83 19.88 -0.63
CA PHE A 115 10.45 20.70 0.40
C PHE A 115 9.78 20.46 1.75
N PHE A 116 10.59 20.32 2.80
CA PHE A 116 10.10 20.08 4.15
C PHE A 116 10.31 21.32 5.03
N ASP A 117 9.24 21.78 5.67
CA ASP A 117 9.27 22.85 6.66
C ASP A 117 8.80 22.35 8.02
N SER A 118 9.69 22.46 9.02
CA SER A 118 9.44 22.12 10.42
C SER A 118 9.24 23.33 11.33
N GLY A 119 9.45 24.55 10.82
CA GLY A 119 9.32 25.80 11.57
C GLY A 119 7.88 26.29 11.67
N LEU A 120 6.94 25.39 11.98
CA LEU A 120 5.52 25.68 12.09
C LEU A 120 5.13 25.90 13.56
N GLN A 121 4.31 26.92 13.81
CA GLN A 121 3.82 27.29 15.12
C GLN A 121 2.34 26.91 15.25
N PRO A 122 1.93 26.24 16.33
CA PRO A 122 0.53 25.88 16.53
C PRO A 122 -0.39 27.11 16.50
N GLY A 123 -1.62 26.92 16.00
CA GLY A 123 -2.63 27.98 15.90
C GLY A 123 -2.37 28.99 14.78
N HIS A 124 -1.40 28.74 13.90
CA HIS A 124 -1.15 29.58 12.73
C HIS A 124 -1.67 28.92 11.45
N ARG A 125 -2.23 29.76 10.58
CA ARG A 125 -2.54 29.43 9.20
C ARG A 125 -1.36 29.78 8.30
N TYR A 126 -0.90 28.78 7.57
CA TYR A 126 0.18 28.92 6.61
C TYR A 126 -0.36 28.93 5.19
N HIS A 127 0.22 29.78 4.35
CA HIS A 127 -0.01 29.80 2.92
C HIS A 127 1.32 29.62 2.19
N TYR A 128 1.35 28.71 1.20
CA TYR A 128 2.52 28.52 0.35
C TYR A 128 2.17 28.66 -1.12
N LYS A 129 3.14 29.20 -1.86
CA LYS A 129 3.19 29.18 -3.32
C LYS A 129 4.63 29.06 -3.77
N VAL A 130 4.82 28.56 -4.97
CA VAL A 130 6.14 28.30 -5.56
C VAL A 130 6.27 29.06 -6.87
N ARG A 131 7.45 29.63 -7.12
CA ARG A 131 7.85 30.15 -8.44
C ARG A 131 8.99 29.32 -8.99
N THR A 132 8.94 29.05 -10.29
CA THR A 132 10.00 28.31 -11.00
C THR A 132 10.94 29.30 -11.64
N SER A 133 12.23 29.15 -11.41
CA SER A 133 13.26 29.94 -12.08
C SER A 133 13.99 29.13 -13.15
N SER A 134 14.17 29.71 -14.33
CA SER A 134 14.91 29.09 -15.44
C SER A 134 15.85 30.11 -16.10
N GLY A 135 17.04 30.31 -15.53
CA GLY A 135 18.04 31.26 -15.99
C GLY A 135 17.97 32.62 -15.27
N TRP A 136 18.82 33.54 -15.72
CA TRP A 136 19.00 34.83 -15.07
C TRP A 136 17.72 35.69 -15.11
N ARG A 137 17.07 35.84 -13.95
CA ARG A 137 15.86 36.66 -13.71
C ARG A 137 14.58 36.21 -14.44
N LEU A 138 14.52 34.97 -14.90
CA LEU A 138 13.28 34.40 -15.45
C LEU A 138 12.59 33.61 -14.35
N GLU A 139 11.54 34.19 -13.78
CA GLU A 139 10.69 33.57 -12.76
C GLU A 139 9.27 33.41 -13.32
N SER A 140 8.70 32.22 -13.18
CA SER A 140 7.28 32.01 -13.50
C SER A 140 6.37 32.90 -12.66
N ARG A 141 5.10 32.99 -13.07
CA ARG A 141 4.04 33.42 -12.16
C ARG A 141 3.93 32.50 -10.95
N ASP A 142 3.18 32.96 -9.95
CA ASP A 142 2.85 32.19 -8.75
C ASP A 142 2.16 30.86 -9.13
N SER A 143 2.47 29.80 -8.40
CA SER A 143 1.72 28.55 -8.46
C SER A 143 0.29 28.71 -7.94
N ASN A 144 -0.50 27.63 -8.04
CA ASN A 144 -1.66 27.48 -7.15
C ASN A 144 -1.21 27.63 -5.67
N ILE A 145 -2.09 28.20 -4.84
CA ILE A 145 -1.83 28.42 -3.41
C ILE A 145 -2.37 27.22 -2.63
N ILE A 146 -1.57 26.74 -1.69
CA ILE A 146 -2.05 25.84 -0.64
C ILE A 146 -2.18 26.60 0.67
N SER A 147 -3.15 26.20 1.50
CA SER A 147 -3.38 26.79 2.82
C SER A 147 -3.78 25.71 3.81
N PHE A 148 -3.25 25.80 5.03
CA PHE A 148 -3.58 24.87 6.11
C PHE A 148 -3.30 25.50 7.47
N VAL A 149 -3.96 24.98 8.51
CA VAL A 149 -3.70 25.36 9.90
C VAL A 149 -2.76 24.34 10.52
N TRP A 150 -1.67 24.79 11.13
CA TRP A 150 -0.82 23.92 11.92
C TRP A 150 -1.37 23.84 13.35
N THR A 151 -1.62 22.62 13.81
CA THR A 151 -1.96 22.33 15.21
C THR A 151 -0.91 21.41 15.78
N THR A 152 -0.74 21.43 17.11
CA THR A 152 0.17 20.47 17.75
C THR A 152 -0.27 19.05 17.40
N PRO A 153 0.57 18.23 16.76
CA PRO A 153 0.20 16.87 16.40
C PRO A 153 -0.06 16.02 17.64
N ALA A 154 -1.01 15.09 17.51
CA ALA A 154 -1.34 14.16 18.58
C ALA A 154 -0.16 13.25 18.95
N GLY A 155 -0.13 12.81 20.22
CA GLY A 155 0.76 11.74 20.66
C GLY A 155 0.45 10.41 19.96
N ALA A 156 1.26 9.41 20.25
CA ALA A 156 1.09 8.07 19.69
C ALA A 156 -0.11 7.35 20.34
N PRO A 157 -1.00 6.70 19.56
CA PRO A 157 -1.96 5.75 20.14
C PRO A 157 -1.24 4.68 20.96
N GLU A 158 -1.84 4.32 22.09
CA GLU A 158 -1.26 3.40 23.07
C GLU A 158 -1.94 2.03 23.03
N ASN A 159 -1.30 1.02 23.63
CA ASN A 159 -1.87 -0.32 23.81
C ASN A 159 -2.42 -0.95 22.52
N LEU A 160 -1.73 -0.76 21.39
CA LEU A 160 -2.14 -1.39 20.12
C LEU A 160 -2.05 -2.91 20.27
N LEU A 161 -3.21 -3.55 20.15
CA LEU A 161 -3.38 -4.99 20.17
C LEU A 161 -3.92 -5.46 18.82
N VAL A 162 -3.44 -6.62 18.36
CA VAL A 162 -3.92 -7.27 17.13
C VAL A 162 -4.43 -8.66 17.51
N THR A 163 -5.73 -8.86 17.38
CA THR A 163 -6.41 -10.13 17.70
C THR A 163 -6.70 -10.89 16.42
N ALA A 164 -6.30 -12.16 16.38
CA ALA A 164 -6.55 -13.03 15.23
C ALA A 164 -7.99 -13.55 15.22
N GLY A 165 -8.66 -13.40 14.08
CA GLY A 165 -9.92 -14.08 13.78
C GLY A 165 -9.83 -14.84 12.46
N ASP A 166 -10.96 -15.41 12.04
CA ASP A 166 -11.02 -16.15 10.78
C ASP A 166 -10.93 -15.23 9.57
N SER A 167 -9.82 -15.33 8.84
CA SER A 167 -9.54 -14.52 7.64
C SER A 167 -9.54 -13.00 7.90
N HIS A 168 -9.36 -12.59 9.16
CA HIS A 168 -9.27 -11.18 9.54
C HIS A 168 -8.39 -10.95 10.76
N LEU A 169 -7.92 -9.71 10.92
CA LEU A 169 -7.28 -9.23 12.14
C LEU A 169 -8.09 -8.06 12.71
N LEU A 170 -8.48 -8.16 13.97
CA LEU A 170 -9.11 -7.08 14.71
C LEU A 170 -8.03 -6.30 15.46
N LEU A 171 -7.88 -5.03 15.12
CA LEU A 171 -7.00 -4.10 15.80
C LEU A 171 -7.80 -3.30 16.83
N SER A 172 -7.21 -3.10 18.00
CA SER A 172 -7.73 -2.19 19.02
C SER A 172 -6.60 -1.41 19.67
N TRP A 173 -6.86 -0.18 20.07
CA TRP A 173 -5.88 0.68 20.73
C TRP A 173 -6.57 1.66 21.68
N SER A 174 -5.77 2.39 22.46
CA SER A 174 -6.21 3.51 23.29
C SER A 174 -5.86 4.84 22.60
N PRO A 175 -6.73 5.86 22.67
CA PRO A 175 -6.43 7.19 22.16
C PRO A 175 -5.23 7.79 22.91
N PRO A 176 -4.38 8.63 22.28
CA PRO A 176 -3.36 9.37 22.98
C PRO A 176 -4.01 10.40 23.93
N ALA A 177 -3.57 10.44 25.19
CA ALA A 177 -4.06 11.42 26.16
C ALA A 177 -3.49 12.83 25.94
N LYS A 178 -2.30 12.92 25.33
CA LYS A 178 -1.55 14.17 25.15
C LYS A 178 -1.04 14.34 23.73
N ALA A 179 -0.87 15.59 23.32
CA ALA A 179 -0.16 15.98 22.11
C ALA A 179 1.36 15.92 22.33
N LEU A 180 2.14 16.12 21.28
CA LEU A 180 3.61 16.01 21.35
C LEU A 180 4.30 17.07 22.22
N ASP A 181 3.65 18.21 22.46
CA ASP A 181 4.11 19.24 23.40
C ASP A 181 3.67 18.99 24.86
N GLY A 182 2.95 17.90 25.12
CA GLY A 182 2.45 17.52 26.44
C GLY A 182 1.09 18.12 26.81
N THR A 183 0.46 18.93 25.94
CA THR A 183 -0.90 19.43 26.14
C THR A 183 -1.93 18.29 26.08
N GLU A 184 -3.02 18.42 26.84
CA GLU A 184 -4.10 17.42 26.83
C GLU A 184 -4.93 17.51 25.54
N ILE A 185 -5.29 16.35 24.97
CA ILE A 185 -6.15 16.29 23.79
C ILE A 185 -7.60 16.16 24.24
N ASN A 186 -8.38 17.19 23.95
CA ASN A 186 -9.83 17.23 24.23
C ASN A 186 -10.71 17.22 22.97
N SER A 187 -10.10 17.17 21.79
CA SER A 187 -10.80 17.13 20.50
C SER A 187 -10.92 15.69 19.99
N PRO A 188 -11.97 15.38 19.21
CA PRO A 188 -12.11 14.07 18.58
C PRO A 188 -10.94 13.83 17.61
N LEU A 189 -10.40 12.61 17.66
CA LEU A 189 -9.33 12.14 16.78
C LEU A 189 -9.89 11.15 15.77
N SER A 190 -9.31 11.16 14.57
CA SER A 190 -9.40 10.02 13.66
C SER A 190 -8.08 9.25 13.66
N TYR A 191 -8.05 8.06 13.07
CA TYR A 191 -6.89 7.19 13.09
C TYR A 191 -6.58 6.70 11.69
N ALA A 192 -5.34 6.90 11.26
CA ALA A 192 -4.81 6.29 10.05
C ALA A 192 -4.16 4.95 10.41
N VAL A 193 -4.61 3.89 9.75
CA VAL A 193 -4.16 2.52 9.93
C VAL A 193 -3.18 2.16 8.83
N TYR A 194 -2.03 1.64 9.21
CA TYR A 194 -1.01 1.19 8.28
C TYR A 194 -0.65 -0.26 8.51
N ARG A 195 -0.39 -0.98 7.42
CA ARG A 195 0.00 -2.40 7.41
C ARG A 195 1.31 -2.61 6.67
N GLY A 196 2.19 -3.43 7.24
CA GLY A 196 3.43 -3.89 6.63
C GLY A 196 3.53 -5.41 6.60
N ASN A 197 4.36 -5.91 5.68
CA ASN A 197 4.82 -7.31 5.69
C ASN A 197 6.05 -7.50 6.59
N ASN A 198 6.63 -6.40 7.08
CA ASN A 198 7.75 -6.33 8.01
C ASN A 198 7.62 -5.04 8.86
N GLU A 199 8.56 -4.85 9.78
CA GLU A 199 8.57 -3.72 10.73
C GLU A 199 9.09 -2.40 10.13
N GLU A 200 9.45 -2.38 8.85
CA GLU A 200 10.06 -1.22 8.19
C GLU A 200 9.12 -0.57 7.17
N ASN A 201 8.39 -1.38 6.40
CA ASN A 201 7.66 -0.95 5.23
C ASN A 201 6.15 -1.05 5.46
N PHE A 202 5.56 0.06 5.83
CA PHE A 202 4.12 0.19 6.07
C PHE A 202 3.42 0.91 4.92
N LYS A 203 2.25 0.41 4.53
CA LYS A 203 1.35 1.04 3.56
C LYS A 203 0.07 1.47 4.26
N PHE A 204 -0.47 2.61 3.86
CA PHE A 204 -1.78 3.06 4.32
C PHE A 204 -2.85 2.03 3.93
N LEU A 205 -3.67 1.65 4.89
CA LEU A 205 -4.73 0.67 4.73
C LEU A 205 -6.11 1.34 4.74
N GLY A 206 -6.30 2.30 5.65
CA GLY A 206 -7.56 3.03 5.77
C GLY A 206 -7.57 3.96 6.98
N SER A 207 -8.70 4.65 7.17
CA SER A 207 -8.93 5.53 8.32
C SER A 207 -10.22 5.17 9.06
N THR A 208 -10.27 5.45 10.36
CA THR A 208 -11.45 5.24 11.21
C THR A 208 -11.52 6.31 12.30
N GLU A 209 -12.73 6.61 12.78
CA GLU A 209 -12.95 7.45 13.97
C GLU A 209 -13.09 6.62 15.26
N SER A 210 -13.21 5.29 15.12
CA SER A 210 -13.20 4.35 16.24
C SER A 210 -11.77 4.02 16.68
N THR A 211 -11.62 3.53 17.91
CA THR A 211 -10.38 2.93 18.43
C THR A 211 -10.21 1.46 18.06
N THR A 212 -10.98 1.00 17.07
CA THR A 212 -10.96 -0.36 16.52
C THR A 212 -10.95 -0.33 15.00
N TYR A 213 -10.28 -1.30 14.39
CA TYR A 213 -10.27 -1.49 12.94
C TYR A 213 -10.16 -2.98 12.59
N THR A 214 -11.00 -3.46 11.68
CA THR A 214 -10.94 -4.85 11.19
C THR A 214 -10.27 -4.87 9.82
N ASP A 215 -9.11 -5.52 9.72
CA ASP A 215 -8.49 -5.84 8.43
C ASP A 215 -8.94 -7.23 7.97
N ALA A 216 -9.91 -7.25 7.04
CA ALA A 216 -10.43 -8.46 6.40
C ALA A 216 -9.75 -8.75 5.04
N SER A 217 -8.66 -8.06 4.71
CA SER A 217 -7.91 -8.23 3.46
C SER A 217 -6.63 -9.07 3.64
N VAL A 218 -6.60 -9.85 4.72
CA VAL A 218 -5.45 -10.66 5.15
C VAL A 218 -5.65 -12.12 4.76
N GLU A 219 -4.54 -12.83 4.63
CA GLU A 219 -4.52 -14.26 4.35
C GLU A 219 -4.19 -15.02 5.65
N ASN A 220 -4.93 -16.09 5.93
CA ASN A 220 -4.66 -16.96 7.07
C ASN A 220 -3.21 -17.48 7.03
N SER A 221 -2.63 -17.70 8.21
CA SER A 221 -1.24 -18.15 8.41
C SER A 221 -0.14 -17.18 7.95
N ARG A 222 -0.49 -15.99 7.43
CA ARG A 222 0.47 -14.96 7.07
C ARG A 222 0.62 -13.92 8.18
N LYS A 223 1.87 -13.56 8.51
CA LYS A 223 2.18 -12.55 9.53
C LYS A 223 2.08 -11.13 8.95
N TYR A 224 1.36 -10.27 9.66
CA TYR A 224 1.20 -8.86 9.32
C TYR A 224 1.60 -7.97 10.50
N PHE A 225 2.17 -6.81 10.18
CA PHE A 225 2.57 -5.79 11.14
C PHE A 225 1.71 -4.55 10.97
N TYR A 226 1.33 -3.91 12.06
CA TYR A 226 0.47 -2.74 12.06
C TYR A 226 1.06 -1.59 12.87
N ARG A 227 0.77 -0.39 12.40
CA ARG A 227 1.02 0.89 13.09
C ARG A 227 -0.18 1.79 12.90
N ILE A 228 -0.54 2.51 13.96
CA ILE A 228 -1.64 3.47 13.95
C ILE A 228 -1.06 4.86 14.20
N ARG A 229 -1.58 5.86 13.49
CA ARG A 229 -1.33 7.27 13.79
C ARG A 229 -2.65 7.95 14.09
N ALA A 230 -2.74 8.62 15.23
CA ALA A 230 -3.84 9.55 15.47
C ALA A 230 -3.75 10.72 14.48
N GLN A 231 -4.89 11.27 14.08
CA GLN A 231 -5.01 12.40 13.19
C GLN A 231 -5.91 13.44 13.84
N SER A 232 -5.33 14.59 14.18
CA SER A 232 -6.08 15.76 14.62
C SER A 232 -6.69 16.45 13.39
N THR A 233 -7.93 16.92 13.54
CA THR A 233 -8.59 17.73 12.51
C THR A 233 -8.84 19.13 13.06
N ALA A 234 -8.37 20.14 12.35
CA ALA A 234 -8.62 21.54 12.66
C ALA A 234 -8.95 22.30 11.38
N ASN A 235 -10.14 22.90 11.31
CA ASN A 235 -10.60 23.66 10.14
C ASN A 235 -10.36 22.90 8.82
N ASP A 236 -10.84 21.65 8.76
CA ASP A 236 -10.70 20.68 7.66
C ASP A 236 -9.26 20.24 7.31
N THR A 237 -8.26 20.72 8.06
CA THR A 237 -6.88 20.29 7.93
C THR A 237 -6.62 19.09 8.84
N LYS A 238 -6.17 17.98 8.27
CA LYS A 238 -5.75 16.78 9.02
C LYS A 238 -4.23 16.77 9.21
N ALA A 239 -3.78 16.67 10.45
CA ALA A 239 -2.37 16.48 10.80
C ALA A 239 -2.15 15.11 11.42
N ALA A 240 -1.20 14.34 10.90
CA ALA A 240 -0.86 13.04 11.47
C ALA A 240 0.04 13.21 12.70
N GLY A 241 -0.35 12.60 13.82
CA GLY A 241 0.44 12.49 15.02
C GLY A 241 1.53 11.42 14.94
N ALA A 242 2.18 11.18 16.07
CA ALA A 242 3.19 10.14 16.19
C ALA A 242 2.60 8.74 15.95
N ALA A 243 3.44 7.83 15.45
CA ALA A 243 3.06 6.44 15.25
C ALA A 243 3.05 5.67 16.58
N SER A 244 2.08 4.78 16.73
CA SER A 244 2.04 3.78 17.80
C SER A 244 3.29 2.87 17.77
N ALA A 245 3.51 2.15 18.86
CA ALA A 245 4.33 0.95 18.82
C ALA A 245 3.82 -0.02 17.74
N ILE A 246 4.74 -0.79 17.14
CA ILE A 246 4.36 -1.82 16.17
C ILE A 246 3.70 -2.97 16.92
N ALA A 247 2.56 -3.43 16.42
CA ALA A 247 1.96 -4.69 16.81
C ALA A 247 1.85 -5.62 15.60
N TRP A 248 1.70 -6.92 15.83
CA TRP A 248 1.59 -7.90 14.76
C TRP A 248 0.56 -8.96 15.07
N GLY A 249 0.02 -9.58 14.03
CA GLY A 249 -0.93 -10.68 14.13
C GLY A 249 -0.73 -11.68 13.00
N VAL A 250 -1.22 -12.90 13.23
CA VAL A 250 -1.32 -13.95 12.22
C VAL A 250 -2.78 -14.40 12.21
N PRO A 251 -3.58 -14.10 11.17
CA PRO A 251 -4.95 -14.58 11.07
C PRO A 251 -4.94 -16.11 11.02
N LYS A 252 -5.97 -16.72 11.58
CA LYS A 252 -6.05 -18.18 11.71
C LYS A 252 -7.31 -18.65 11.04
N ASP A 253 -7.23 -19.77 10.35
CA ASP A 253 -8.42 -20.48 9.90
C ASP A 253 -9.13 -21.09 11.10
N GLN A 254 -10.40 -20.72 11.30
CA GLN A 254 -11.24 -21.22 12.38
C GLN A 254 -12.54 -21.83 11.86
N THR A 255 -12.69 -21.96 10.55
CA THR A 255 -13.91 -22.48 9.92
C THR A 255 -13.69 -23.95 9.56
N PRO A 256 -14.37 -24.89 10.22
CA PRO A 256 -14.32 -26.29 9.81
C PRO A 256 -14.92 -26.51 8.42
N PRO A 257 -14.49 -27.55 7.69
CA PRO A 257 -15.16 -27.98 6.47
C PRO A 257 -16.61 -28.38 6.71
N ALA A 258 -17.40 -28.47 5.63
CA ALA A 258 -18.73 -29.04 5.73
C ALA A 258 -18.69 -30.52 6.21
N PRO A 259 -19.66 -30.96 7.04
CA PRO A 259 -19.73 -32.35 7.43
C PRO A 259 -20.05 -33.24 6.21
N PRO A 260 -19.49 -34.46 6.14
CA PRO A 260 -19.85 -35.42 5.10
C PRO A 260 -21.35 -35.75 5.13
N LEU A 261 -21.96 -35.87 3.95
CA LEU A 261 -23.36 -36.19 3.77
C LEU A 261 -23.56 -37.59 3.16
N ALA A 262 -24.81 -38.06 3.18
CA ALA A 262 -25.24 -39.32 2.58
C ALA A 262 -24.39 -40.53 3.01
N ILE A 263 -24.02 -40.58 4.29
CA ILE A 263 -23.25 -41.70 4.80
C ILE A 263 -24.06 -43.00 4.69
N THR A 264 -23.44 -44.04 4.16
CA THR A 264 -23.99 -45.38 4.07
C THR A 264 -22.96 -46.40 4.51
N VAL A 265 -23.43 -47.54 5.00
CA VAL A 265 -22.57 -48.65 5.38
C VAL A 265 -23.12 -49.95 4.79
N VAL A 266 -22.24 -50.76 4.24
CA VAL A 266 -22.57 -52.08 3.68
C VAL A 266 -21.60 -53.13 4.21
N LYS A 267 -22.11 -54.35 4.41
CA LYS A 267 -21.24 -55.50 4.70
C LYS A 267 -20.40 -55.82 3.46
N TRP A 268 -19.13 -56.12 3.67
CA TRP A 268 -18.22 -56.56 2.61
C TRP A 268 -17.26 -57.62 3.17
N GLU A 269 -17.46 -58.88 2.77
CA GLU A 269 -16.67 -60.01 3.29
C GLU A 269 -16.67 -60.04 4.83
N ASN A 270 -15.50 -59.92 5.46
CA ASN A 270 -15.32 -59.88 6.92
C ASN A 270 -15.18 -58.46 7.48
N SER A 271 -15.64 -57.47 6.72
CA SER A 271 -15.45 -56.04 7.00
C SER A 271 -16.73 -55.25 6.72
N ASN A 272 -16.78 -54.01 7.16
CA ASN A 272 -17.81 -53.06 6.75
C ASN A 272 -17.19 -51.97 5.89
N ARG A 273 -17.85 -51.61 4.78
CA ARG A 273 -17.47 -50.48 3.95
C ARG A 273 -18.41 -49.32 4.20
N ILE A 274 -17.84 -48.18 4.54
CA ILE A 274 -18.53 -46.93 4.82
C ILE A 274 -18.27 -46.01 3.64
N PHE A 275 -19.32 -45.41 3.08
CA PHE A 275 -19.28 -44.47 1.98
C PHE A 275 -19.94 -43.15 2.38
N TRP A 276 -19.51 -42.05 1.78
CA TRP A 276 -20.12 -40.72 1.94
C TRP A 276 -19.91 -39.90 0.67
N GLU A 277 -20.66 -38.81 0.53
CA GLU A 277 -20.43 -37.83 -0.52
C GLU A 277 -19.17 -37.00 -0.26
N ALA A 278 -18.41 -36.72 -1.32
CA ALA A 278 -17.20 -35.92 -1.21
C ALA A 278 -17.50 -34.49 -0.72
N VAL A 279 -16.78 -34.06 0.32
CA VAL A 279 -16.74 -32.67 0.76
C VAL A 279 -15.84 -31.88 -0.20
N THR A 280 -16.27 -30.68 -0.56
CA THR A 280 -15.64 -29.88 -1.64
C THR A 280 -14.94 -28.61 -1.14
N ASP A 281 -14.86 -28.42 0.17
CA ASP A 281 -14.07 -27.36 0.80
C ASP A 281 -12.61 -27.39 0.32
N LYS A 282 -12.06 -26.21 0.02
CA LYS A 282 -10.77 -26.06 -0.68
C LYS A 282 -9.58 -26.50 0.18
N ASP A 283 -9.70 -26.34 1.48
CA ASP A 283 -8.71 -26.64 2.51
C ASP A 283 -8.91 -28.03 3.14
N LEU A 284 -9.86 -28.83 2.64
CA LEU A 284 -10.09 -30.19 3.11
C LEU A 284 -8.78 -31.01 3.11
N ALA A 285 -8.38 -31.48 4.29
CA ALA A 285 -7.24 -32.36 4.47
C ALA A 285 -7.65 -33.83 4.41
N GLY A 286 -8.82 -34.16 4.97
CA GLY A 286 -9.27 -35.55 5.02
C GLY A 286 -10.52 -35.75 5.86
N TYR A 287 -10.76 -37.01 6.19
CA TYR A 287 -11.90 -37.45 6.97
C TYR A 287 -11.46 -38.26 8.18
N ARG A 288 -12.20 -38.14 9.29
CA ARG A 288 -12.07 -39.00 10.46
C ARG A 288 -13.30 -39.88 10.56
N ILE A 289 -13.10 -41.20 10.70
CA ILE A 289 -14.18 -42.18 10.75
C ILE A 289 -14.33 -42.66 12.19
N TYR A 290 -15.56 -42.62 12.65
CA TYR A 290 -15.93 -43.03 13.99
C TYR A 290 -16.90 -44.19 13.97
N ARG A 291 -16.82 -45.03 15.01
CA ARG A 291 -17.73 -46.15 15.25
C ARG A 291 -18.14 -46.19 16.70
N ARG A 292 -19.42 -46.45 16.95
CA ARG A 292 -19.92 -46.84 18.28
C ARG A 292 -20.81 -48.08 18.21
N ASP A 293 -20.81 -48.83 19.29
CA ASP A 293 -21.80 -49.86 19.55
C ASP A 293 -23.12 -49.24 20.01
N ALA A 294 -24.25 -49.91 19.77
CA ALA A 294 -25.56 -49.45 20.23
C ALA A 294 -25.64 -49.27 21.77
N SER A 295 -24.82 -50.01 22.53
CA SER A 295 -24.71 -49.91 23.98
C SER A 295 -23.84 -48.73 24.47
N SER A 296 -23.12 -48.06 23.57
CA SER A 296 -22.25 -46.93 23.91
C SER A 296 -22.73 -45.65 23.22
N PRO A 297 -22.87 -44.54 23.95
CA PRO A 297 -23.19 -43.25 23.35
C PRO A 297 -21.97 -42.57 22.72
N VAL A 298 -20.74 -43.06 22.97
CA VAL A 298 -19.50 -42.40 22.56
C VAL A 298 -18.92 -43.06 21.30
N PRO A 299 -18.86 -42.36 20.15
CA PRO A 299 -18.11 -42.79 18.97
C PRO A 299 -16.61 -42.83 19.24
N LYS A 300 -15.96 -43.91 18.82
CA LYS A 300 -14.50 -44.08 18.86
C LYS A 300 -13.93 -43.83 17.48
N LEU A 301 -12.85 -43.07 17.39
CA LEU A 301 -12.09 -42.88 16.16
C LEU A 301 -11.49 -44.23 15.74
N ILE A 302 -11.79 -44.69 14.53
CA ILE A 302 -11.29 -45.94 13.96
C ILE A 302 -10.40 -45.73 12.73
N GLY A 303 -10.35 -44.52 12.18
CA GLY A 303 -9.45 -44.22 11.05
C GLY A 303 -9.41 -42.75 10.66
N ASN A 304 -8.31 -42.36 10.00
CA ASN A 304 -8.15 -41.09 9.30
C ASN A 304 -7.75 -41.39 7.85
N ILE A 305 -8.34 -40.69 6.89
CA ILE A 305 -8.09 -40.91 5.46
C ILE A 305 -7.95 -39.58 4.72
N PRO A 306 -7.22 -39.53 3.59
CA PRO A 306 -7.03 -38.31 2.82
C PRO A 306 -8.32 -37.82 2.14
N SER A 307 -8.34 -36.55 1.77
CA SER A 307 -9.52 -35.85 1.23
C SER A 307 -10.07 -36.41 -0.09
N ASN A 308 -9.26 -37.15 -0.85
CA ASN A 308 -9.69 -37.80 -2.10
C ASN A 308 -10.41 -39.14 -1.89
N ALA A 309 -10.47 -39.63 -0.65
CA ALA A 309 -11.19 -40.86 -0.33
C ALA A 309 -12.66 -40.56 0.00
N ILE A 310 -13.56 -41.35 -0.58
CA ILE A 310 -15.01 -41.32 -0.32
C ILE A 310 -15.50 -42.64 0.30
N MET A 311 -14.56 -43.47 0.76
CA MET A 311 -14.82 -44.78 1.32
C MET A 311 -13.77 -45.15 2.37
N PHE A 312 -14.21 -45.81 3.44
CA PHE A 312 -13.36 -46.44 4.44
C PHE A 312 -13.79 -47.90 4.67
N THR A 313 -12.82 -48.79 4.87
CA THR A 313 -13.09 -50.20 5.21
C THR A 313 -12.72 -50.45 6.67
N ASP A 314 -13.71 -50.76 7.49
CA ASP A 314 -13.51 -51.19 8.87
C ASP A 314 -13.26 -52.70 8.92
N ASN A 315 -12.01 -53.07 9.18
CA ASN A 315 -11.54 -54.46 9.35
C ASN A 315 -11.41 -54.86 10.83
N THR A 316 -11.90 -54.03 11.76
CA THR A 316 -11.73 -54.19 13.21
C THR A 316 -13.04 -54.53 13.90
N LEU A 317 -13.92 -55.26 13.21
CA LEU A 317 -15.27 -55.58 13.67
C LEU A 317 -15.22 -56.45 14.95
N PRO A 318 -16.16 -56.24 15.89
CA PRO A 318 -16.31 -57.13 17.04
C PRO A 318 -16.72 -58.53 16.59
N LYS A 319 -16.38 -59.55 17.39
CA LYS A 319 -16.81 -60.94 17.15
C LYS A 319 -18.25 -61.12 17.63
N GLY A 320 -19.08 -61.77 16.81
CA GLY A 320 -20.47 -62.10 17.12
C GLY A 320 -21.46 -60.97 16.79
N PRO A 321 -22.74 -61.14 17.17
CA PRO A 321 -23.80 -60.19 16.85
C PRO A 321 -23.57 -58.84 17.51
N ALA A 322 -23.63 -57.78 16.72
CA ALA A 322 -23.46 -56.41 17.21
C ALA A 322 -24.26 -55.44 16.35
N LYS A 323 -24.78 -54.39 16.97
CA LYS A 323 -25.40 -53.26 16.28
C LYS A 323 -24.43 -52.08 16.33
N LEU A 324 -23.96 -51.64 15.16
CA LEU A 324 -22.93 -50.63 15.00
C LEU A 324 -23.48 -49.39 14.30
N TYR A 325 -22.99 -48.24 14.73
CA TYR A 325 -23.24 -46.94 14.12
C TYR A 325 -21.92 -46.35 13.66
N TYR A 326 -21.88 -45.85 12.42
CA TYR A 326 -20.74 -45.14 11.86
C TYR A 326 -21.11 -43.68 11.63
N SER A 327 -20.15 -42.80 11.91
CA SER A 327 -20.21 -41.39 11.57
C SER A 327 -18.86 -40.93 11.05
N VAL A 328 -18.87 -39.88 10.22
CA VAL A 328 -17.66 -39.32 9.61
C VAL A 328 -17.64 -37.82 9.85
N THR A 329 -16.48 -37.28 10.18
CA THR A 329 -16.22 -35.83 10.16
C THR A 329 -15.21 -35.52 9.05
N ALA A 330 -15.23 -34.29 8.57
CA ALA A 330 -14.20 -33.73 7.72
C ALA A 330 -13.27 -32.86 8.57
N PHE A 331 -11.99 -32.78 8.19
CA PHE A 331 -11.03 -31.87 8.83
C PHE A 331 -10.17 -31.16 7.78
N ASP A 332 -9.79 -29.93 8.09
CA ASP A 332 -9.00 -29.06 7.20
C ASP A 332 -7.49 -29.16 7.43
N ARG A 333 -6.74 -28.29 6.75
CA ARG A 333 -5.27 -28.15 6.86
C ARG A 333 -4.83 -27.12 7.90
N ALA A 334 -5.73 -26.57 8.70
CA ALA A 334 -5.39 -25.59 9.73
C ALA A 334 -4.51 -26.22 10.83
N SER A 335 -3.91 -25.37 11.68
CA SER A 335 -3.08 -25.82 12.81
C SER A 335 -3.49 -25.11 14.12
N PRO A 336 -4.17 -25.81 15.05
CA PRO A 336 -4.72 -27.17 14.90
C PRO A 336 -5.81 -27.24 13.82
N ALA A 337 -6.04 -28.44 13.26
CA ALA A 337 -7.06 -28.63 12.22
C ALA A 337 -8.46 -28.39 12.78
N ASN A 338 -9.29 -27.65 12.05
CA ASN A 338 -10.70 -27.54 12.39
C ASN A 338 -11.42 -28.80 11.91
N GLU A 339 -12.30 -29.33 12.75
CA GLU A 339 -13.06 -30.55 12.48
C GLU A 339 -14.55 -30.24 12.43
N SER A 340 -15.22 -30.74 11.40
CA SER A 340 -16.65 -30.57 11.22
C SER A 340 -17.42 -31.24 12.36
N VAL A 341 -18.70 -30.89 12.49
CA VAL A 341 -19.63 -31.75 13.23
C VAL A 341 -19.70 -33.14 12.59
N PHE A 342 -20.17 -34.14 13.34
CA PHE A 342 -20.43 -35.47 12.79
C PHE A 342 -21.47 -35.42 11.67
N SER A 343 -21.30 -36.27 10.66
CA SER A 343 -22.37 -36.65 9.75
C SER A 343 -23.57 -37.22 10.52
N ASN A 344 -24.69 -37.44 9.82
CA ASN A 344 -25.70 -38.39 10.31
C ASN A 344 -25.07 -39.78 10.53
N GLU A 345 -25.75 -40.66 11.25
CA GLU A 345 -25.23 -42.02 11.47
C GLU A 345 -25.71 -42.99 10.39
N ALA A 346 -24.81 -43.88 9.98
CA ALA A 346 -25.15 -45.06 9.20
C ALA A 346 -25.18 -46.30 10.12
N GLU A 347 -26.27 -47.05 10.09
CA GLU A 347 -26.52 -48.20 10.96
C GLU A 347 -26.22 -49.53 10.24
N ILE A 348 -25.64 -50.49 10.95
CA ILE A 348 -25.52 -51.87 10.47
C ILE A 348 -25.62 -52.89 11.61
N ILE A 349 -26.26 -54.02 11.33
CA ILE A 349 -26.40 -55.14 12.27
C ILE A 349 -25.52 -56.29 11.78
N LEU A 350 -24.57 -56.73 12.60
CA LEU A 350 -23.80 -57.94 12.41
C LEU A 350 -24.61 -59.15 12.91
N HIS A 351 -24.63 -60.22 12.13
CA HIS A 351 -25.25 -61.49 12.49
C HIS A 351 -24.13 -62.53 12.69
N GLU A 352 -24.44 -63.65 13.35
CA GLU A 352 -23.51 -64.77 13.55
C GLU A 352 -22.97 -65.35 12.23
#